data_AF-A0AAW9GV02-F1
#
_entry.id   AF-A0AAW9GV02-F1
#
_cell.length_a   1.000
_cell.length_b   1.000
_cell.length_c   1.000
_cell.angle_alpha   90.00
_cell.angle_beta   90.00
_cell.angle_gamma   90.00
#
_symmetry.space_group_name_H-M   'P 1'
#
loop_
_entity.id
_entity.type
_entity.pdbx_description
1 polymer ?
#
loop_
_entity_poly.entity_id
_entity_poly.type
_entity_poly.pdbx_seq_one_letter_code
_entity_poly.pdbx_strand_id
1 'polypeptide(L)' 'MSNTLFKLTTSEPILPQARSKKELFRTIRSFFAKKYQGLNEWFGIEECKSDRIWYYGTLSLMFFLPAVTYVISKLIWS' A
#
# COMPACT_ATOMS: atom_id res chain seq x y z
N MET A 1 6.84 -12.79 -55.57
CA MET A 1 7.87 -13.49 -54.78
C MET A 1 8.80 -12.42 -54.19
N SER A 2 8.89 -12.36 -52.84
CA SER A 2 9.81 -11.59 -51.95
C SER A 2 10.19 -10.14 -52.37
N ASN A 3 9.93 -9.09 -51.60
CA ASN A 3 10.55 -8.85 -50.29
C ASN A 3 9.81 -7.73 -49.52
N THR A 4 8.95 -8.10 -48.57
CA THR A 4 8.44 -7.21 -47.50
C THR A 4 9.29 -7.34 -46.23
N LEU A 5 10.58 -7.63 -46.39
CA LEU A 5 11.49 -8.02 -45.31
C LEU A 5 12.43 -6.90 -44.86
N PHE A 6 12.08 -5.63 -45.08
CA PHE A 6 12.62 -4.55 -44.24
C PHE A 6 11.77 -4.41 -42.98
N LYS A 7 11.87 -5.47 -42.17
CA LYS A 7 12.32 -5.34 -40.79
C LYS A 7 11.62 -4.21 -40.02
N LEU A 8 10.31 -4.35 -39.84
CA LEU A 8 9.56 -3.81 -38.70
C LEU A 8 10.02 -4.48 -37.39
N THR A 9 11.33 -4.58 -37.19
CA THR A 9 11.96 -4.86 -35.90
C THR A 9 12.22 -3.52 -35.24
N THR A 10 11.19 -2.72 -35.00
CA THR A 10 11.18 -1.56 -34.09
C THR A 10 9.72 -1.22 -33.77
N SER A 11 8.95 -2.22 -33.35
CA SER A 11 7.62 -2.03 -32.74
C SER A 11 7.70 -1.88 -31.23
N GLU A 12 8.88 -1.53 -30.70
CA GLU A 12 9.04 -1.10 -29.31
C GLU A 12 9.72 0.27 -29.29
N PRO A 13 9.00 1.34 -28.92
CA PRO A 13 9.52 2.19 -27.87
C PRO A 13 9.34 1.41 -26.55
N ILE A 14 10.46 0.93 -26.02
CA ILE A 14 10.71 0.38 -24.68
C ILE A 14 10.52 1.50 -23.62
N LEU A 15 9.53 2.37 -23.79
CA LEU A 15 9.15 3.31 -22.74
C LEU A 15 8.06 2.64 -21.93
N PRO A 16 8.28 2.33 -20.64
CA PRO A 16 7.16 2.01 -19.78
C PRO A 16 6.23 3.21 -19.86
N GLN A 17 5.04 3.00 -20.46
CA GLN A 17 3.91 3.92 -20.36
C GLN A 17 3.90 4.34 -18.90
N ALA A 18 4.20 5.61 -18.63
CA ALA A 18 4.36 6.10 -17.28
C ALA A 18 3.05 5.81 -16.57
N ARG A 19 2.98 4.68 -15.84
CA ARG A 19 1.81 4.29 -15.07
C ARG A 19 1.61 5.49 -14.17
N SER A 20 0.57 6.25 -14.50
CA SER A 20 0.21 7.44 -13.78
C SER A 20 0.28 7.08 -12.30
N LYS A 21 0.99 7.88 -11.49
CA LYS A 21 1.15 7.61 -10.06
C LYS A 21 -0.21 7.26 -9.42
N LYS A 22 -1.28 7.85 -9.95
CA LYS A 22 -2.69 7.61 -9.62
C LYS A 22 -3.16 6.15 -9.80
N GLU A 23 -2.71 5.44 -10.85
CA GLU A 23 -3.01 4.02 -11.07
C GLU A 23 -2.35 3.14 -10.02
N LEU A 24 -1.06 3.38 -9.71
CA LEU A 24 -0.36 2.64 -8.67
C LEU A 24 -1.01 2.86 -7.30
N PHE A 25 -1.33 4.11 -6.95
CA PHE A 25 -2.07 4.41 -5.71
C PHE A 25 -3.45 3.73 -5.68
N ARG A 26 -4.16 3.64 -6.81
CA ARG A 26 -5.46 2.95 -6.90
C ARG A 26 -5.31 1.45 -6.66
N THR A 27 -4.30 0.81 -7.27
CA THR A 27 -4.00 -0.60 -7.04
C THR A 27 -3.63 -0.87 -5.58
N ILE A 28 -2.74 -0.07 -5.01
CA ILE A 28 -2.30 -0.21 -3.61
C ILE A 28 -3.48 -0.01 -2.65
N ARG A 29 -4.29 1.04 -2.86
CA ARG A 29 -5.50 1.28 -2.06
C ARG A 29 -6.48 0.11 -2.14
N SER A 30 -6.70 -0.43 -3.34
CA SER A 30 -7.60 -1.57 -3.51
C SER A 30 -7.10 -2.83 -2.81
N PHE A 31 -5.78 -3.05 -2.81
CA PHE A 31 -5.15 -4.17 -2.11
C PHE A 31 -5.27 -4.01 -0.59
N PHE A 32 -4.99 -2.81 -0.08
CA PHE A 32 -5.16 -2.48 1.32
C PHE A 32 -6.61 -2.61 1.78
N ALA A 33 -7.57 -2.14 0.97
CA ALA A 33 -9.00 -2.27 1.26
C ALA A 33 -9.42 -3.74 1.40
N LYS A 34 -8.98 -4.61 0.49
CA LYS A 34 -9.26 -6.06 0.57
C LYS A 34 -8.65 -6.69 1.82
N LYS A 35 -7.40 -6.36 2.15
CA LYS A 35 -6.74 -6.86 3.36
C LYS A 35 -7.40 -6.35 4.64
N TYR A 36 -7.77 -5.07 4.66
CA TYR A 36 -8.47 -4.46 5.79
C TYR A 36 -9.83 -5.10 6.01
N GLN A 37 -10.59 -5.37 4.95
CA GLN A 37 -11.86 -6.07 5.03
C GLN A 37 -11.69 -7.48 5.61
N GLY A 38 -10.75 -8.28 5.08
CA GLY A 38 -10.50 -9.62 5.59
C GLY A 38 -10.00 -9.65 7.05
N LEU A 39 -9.22 -8.66 7.47
CA LEU A 39 -8.83 -8.50 8.88
C LEU A 39 -10.04 -8.18 9.76
N ASN A 40 -10.89 -7.24 9.34
CA ASN A 40 -12.07 -6.87 10.12
C ASN A 40 -13.05 -8.05 10.29
N GLU A 41 -13.21 -8.86 9.24
CA GLU A 41 -14.02 -10.08 9.28
C GLU A 41 -13.39 -11.14 10.21
N TRP A 42 -12.06 -11.34 10.13
CA TRP A 42 -11.34 -12.27 11.00
C TRP A 42 -11.41 -11.89 12.48
N PHE A 43 -11.34 -10.60 12.79
CA PHE A 43 -11.50 -10.10 14.15
C PHE A 43 -12.96 -9.96 14.60
N GLY A 44 -13.94 -10.10 13.70
CA GLY A 44 -15.37 -9.93 13.99
C GLY A 44 -15.78 -8.48 14.31
N ILE A 45 -15.02 -7.47 13.85
CA ILE A 45 -15.25 -6.04 14.16
C ILE A 45 -15.87 -5.32 12.95
N GLU A 46 -16.71 -6.02 12.19
CA GLU A 46 -17.30 -5.46 10.98
C GLU A 46 -18.47 -4.51 11.26
N GLU A 47 -19.24 -4.77 12.33
CA GLU A 47 -20.54 -4.15 12.54
C GLU A 47 -20.46 -2.65 12.90
N CYS A 48 -19.49 -2.27 13.74
CA CYS A 48 -19.38 -0.90 14.26
C CYS A 48 -18.07 -0.21 13.82
N LYS A 49 -18.19 0.90 13.08
CA LYS A 49 -17.05 1.75 12.71
C LYS A 49 -16.37 2.39 13.93
N SER A 50 -17.15 2.76 14.94
CA SER A 50 -16.65 3.33 16.19
C SER A 50 -15.73 2.34 16.91
N ASP A 51 -16.20 1.11 17.11
CA ASP A 51 -15.44 0.06 17.80
C ASP A 51 -14.19 -0.33 17.02
N ARG A 52 -14.28 -0.32 15.69
CA ARG A 52 -13.13 -0.52 14.82
C ARG A 52 -12.04 0.54 15.02
N ILE A 53 -12.43 1.81 15.13
CA ILE A 53 -11.51 2.92 15.40
C ILE A 53 -10.88 2.77 16.79
N TRP A 54 -11.67 2.41 17.80
CA TRP A 54 -11.16 2.16 19.15
C TRP A 54 -10.19 0.98 19.21
N TYR A 55 -10.51 -0.12 18.55
CA TYR A 55 -9.68 -1.32 18.50
C TYR A 55 -8.33 -1.05 17.83
N TYR A 56 -8.32 -0.55 16.59
CA TYR A 56 -7.06 -0.25 15.92
C TYR A 56 -6.33 0.93 16.55
N GLY A 57 -7.06 1.89 17.14
CA GLY A 57 -6.48 3.02 17.86
C GLY A 57 -5.68 2.56 19.09
N THR A 58 -6.28 1.72 19.93
CA THR A 58 -5.61 1.16 21.12
C THR A 58 -4.47 0.24 20.75
N LEU A 59 -4.67 -0.64 19.77
CA LEU A 59 -3.63 -1.55 19.30
C LEU A 59 -2.44 -0.78 18.71
N SER A 60 -2.70 0.25 17.91
CA SER A 60 -1.66 1.15 17.38
C SER A 60 -0.95 1.89 18.51
N LEU A 61 -1.69 2.44 19.47
CA LEU A 61 -1.14 3.20 20.60
C LEU A 61 -0.18 2.34 21.45
N MET A 62 -0.50 1.06 21.65
CA MET A 62 0.33 0.11 22.38
C MET A 62 1.74 0.01 21.78
N PHE A 63 1.87 0.00 20.45
CA PHE A 63 3.18 -0.04 19.77
C PHE A 63 3.77 1.36 19.58
N PHE A 64 2.93 2.37 19.39
CA PHE A 64 3.36 3.73 19.13
C PHE A 64 4.05 4.35 20.34
N LEU A 65 3.51 4.16 21.54
CA LEU A 65 4.09 4.67 22.79
C LEU A 65 5.55 4.24 22.97
N PRO A 66 5.91 2.94 22.99
CA PRO A 66 7.31 2.52 23.16
C PRO A 66 8.18 2.94 21.97
N ALA A 67 7.65 2.97 20.74
CA ALA A 67 8.40 3.44 19.58
C ALA A 67 8.77 4.93 19.71
N VAL A 68 7.82 5.78 20.09
CA VAL A 68 8.04 7.21 20.32
C VAL A 68 8.99 7.43 21.48
N THR A 69 8.81 6.73 22.60
CA THR A 69 9.74 6.79 23.73
C THR A 69 11.15 6.44 23.29
N TYR A 70 11.33 5.35 22.52
CA TYR A 70 12.64 4.96 22.02
C TYR A 70 13.27 6.03 21.12
N VAL A 71 12.50 6.60 20.19
CA VAL A 71 12.98 7.66 19.28
C VAL A 71 13.37 8.91 20.06
N ILE A 72 12.54 9.34 21.03
CA ILE A 72 12.82 10.51 21.87
C ILE A 72 14.05 10.25 22.74
N SER A 73 14.14 9.09 23.40
CA SER A 73 15.31 8.71 24.20
C SER A 73 16.58 8.75 23.34
N LYS A 74 16.54 8.19 22.13
CA LYS A 74 17.67 8.25 21.19
C LYS A 74 18.01 9.67 20.79
N LEU A 75 17.03 10.55 20.58
CA LEU A 75 17.26 11.94 20.17
C LEU A 75 17.82 12.80 21.30
N ILE A 76 17.45 12.52 22.56
CA ILE A 76 17.96 13.23 23.74
C ILE A 76 19.36 12.76 24.13
N TRP A 77 19.66 11.46 23.98
CA TRP A 77 20.96 10.86 24.33
C TRP A 77 21.93 10.70 23.14
N SER A 78 21.58 11.22 21.96
CA SER A 78 22.46 11.31 20.79
C SER A 78 23.15 12.66 20.71
#